data_AF-A0A660LET8-F1
#
_entry.id   AF-A0A660LET8-F1
#
_cell.length_a   1.000
_cell.length_b   1.000
_cell.length_c   1.000
_cell.angle_alpha   90.00
_cell.angle_beta   90.00
_cell.angle_gamma   90.00
#
_symmetry.space_group_name_H-M   'P 1'
#
loop_
_entity.id
_entity.type
_entity.pdbx_description
1 polymer ?
#
loop_
_entity_poly.entity_id
_entity_poly.type
_entity_poly.pdbx_seq_one_letter_code
_entity_poly.pdbx_strand_id
1 'polypeptide(L)'
;MRGTDVRVLQDFLTKAGVKTKVDGRYGPATTSSVRRWERKSSLPVDGKMPKTDASTLRMQVAQGTAGTQSVPAPAPTANATLGADGKAIAPAGAPPEVVAVIAAANEIVGKPYRYGGGHGDWEDSGYDCSGSESYALHGADLVSRPMNSSEFMSWGEPGAGQWITSYAHGGHSFLVVAGLRFDTGYNDSSSSGPKWSTKMRPTDGFTVRHPEGL
;
A
#
# COMPACT_ATOMS: atom_id res chain seq x y z
N MET A 1 27.17 16.32 -12.82
CA MET A 1 25.78 16.78 -12.69
C MET A 1 25.48 17.08 -11.22
N ARG A 2 24.56 18.00 -10.93
CA ARG A 2 24.09 18.30 -9.57
C ARG A 2 22.60 18.62 -9.63
N GLY A 3 21.83 18.21 -8.62
CA GLY A 3 20.39 18.46 -8.62
C GLY A 3 19.59 17.48 -7.77
N THR A 4 18.28 17.69 -7.75
CA THR A 4 17.30 16.84 -7.05
C THR A 4 17.26 15.43 -7.64
N ASP A 5 17.39 15.31 -8.96
CA ASP A 5 17.52 14.07 -9.71
C ASP A 5 18.67 13.19 -9.20
N VAL A 6 19.82 13.79 -8.92
CA VAL A 6 20.99 13.09 -8.38
C VAL A 6 20.72 12.61 -6.95
N ARG A 7 20.00 13.40 -6.13
CA ARG A 7 19.63 12.98 -4.77
C ARG A 7 18.69 11.78 -4.79
N VAL A 8 17.70 11.79 -5.69
CA VAL A 8 16.77 10.66 -5.88
C VAL A 8 17.51 9.40 -6.31
N LEU A 9 18.45 9.52 -7.27
CA LEU A 9 19.31 8.41 -7.65
C LEU A 9 20.10 7.85 -6.47
N GLN A 10 20.76 8.72 -5.70
CA GLN A 10 21.59 8.33 -4.55
C GLN A 10 20.75 7.63 -3.46
N ASP A 11 19.53 8.09 -3.23
CA ASP A 11 18.56 7.44 -2.35
C ASP A 11 18.17 6.05 -2.85
N PHE A 12 17.84 5.92 -4.14
CA PHE A 12 17.46 4.63 -4.73
C PHE A 12 18.60 3.62 -4.72
N LEU A 13 19.83 4.05 -4.97
CA LEU A 13 21.01 3.18 -4.81
C LEU A 13 21.12 2.66 -3.38
N THR A 14 20.83 3.50 -2.38
CA THR A 14 20.81 3.10 -0.97
C THR A 14 19.72 2.06 -0.71
N LYS A 15 18.50 2.29 -1.21
CA LYS A 15 17.37 1.35 -1.10
C LYS A 15 17.62 0.03 -1.82
N ALA A 16 18.34 0.03 -2.94
CA ALA A 16 18.79 -1.18 -3.64
C ALA A 16 19.94 -1.92 -2.92
N GLY A 17 20.31 -1.47 -1.71
CA GLY A 17 21.31 -2.10 -0.85
C GLY A 17 22.75 -1.70 -1.18
N VAL A 18 22.97 -0.56 -1.84
CA VAL A 18 24.30 0.01 -2.08
C VAL A 18 24.51 1.25 -1.23
N LYS A 19 25.35 1.17 -0.21
CA LYS A 19 25.69 2.31 0.65
C LYS A 19 26.17 3.50 -0.20
N THR A 20 25.37 4.57 -0.19
CA THR A 20 25.56 5.76 -1.02
C THR A 20 25.30 7.01 -0.19
N LYS A 21 26.14 8.04 -0.35
CA LYS A 21 25.93 9.35 0.30
C LYS A 21 25.02 10.21 -0.57
N VAL A 22 23.97 10.78 0.01
CA VAL A 22 23.02 11.67 -0.68
C VAL A 22 23.47 13.12 -0.54
N ASP A 23 24.36 13.57 -1.42
CA ASP A 23 24.88 14.94 -1.45
C ASP A 23 24.41 15.76 -2.67
N GLY A 24 23.63 15.14 -3.56
CA GLY A 24 23.12 15.74 -4.79
C GLY A 24 24.19 16.01 -5.83
N ARG A 25 25.38 15.40 -5.72
CA ARG A 25 26.49 15.55 -6.67
C ARG A 25 26.80 14.23 -7.35
N TYR A 26 26.69 14.22 -8.68
CA TYR A 26 27.11 13.08 -9.47
C TYR A 26 28.62 13.20 -9.71
N GLY A 27 29.39 12.76 -8.72
CA GLY A 27 30.84 12.72 -8.74
C GLY A 27 31.38 11.30 -8.51
N PRO A 28 32.70 11.14 -8.27
CA PRO A 28 33.35 9.83 -8.16
C PRO A 28 32.72 8.88 -7.14
N ALA A 29 32.20 9.40 -6.04
CA ALA A 29 31.49 8.61 -5.02
C ALA A 29 30.18 8.00 -5.57
N THR A 30 29.38 8.81 -6.26
CA THR A 30 28.11 8.37 -6.89
C THR A 30 28.39 7.39 -8.03
N THR A 31 29.36 7.69 -8.91
CA THR A 31 29.82 6.76 -9.96
C THR A 31 30.26 5.42 -9.39
N SER A 32 31.01 5.42 -8.29
CA SER A 32 31.44 4.18 -7.62
C SER A 32 30.25 3.39 -7.07
N SER A 33 29.20 4.08 -6.62
CA SER A 33 27.98 3.48 -6.10
C SER A 33 27.13 2.88 -7.22
N VAL A 34 26.97 3.59 -8.34
CA VAL A 34 26.34 3.07 -9.56
C VAL A 34 27.06 1.82 -10.05
N ARG A 35 28.41 1.82 -10.13
CA ARG A 35 29.19 0.62 -10.52
C ARG A 35 29.07 -0.56 -9.57
N ARG A 36 28.78 -0.33 -8.29
CA ARG A 36 28.50 -1.43 -7.34
C ARG A 36 27.11 -2.01 -7.60
N TRP A 37 26.14 -1.13 -7.85
CA TRP A 37 24.77 -1.53 -8.17
C TRP A 37 24.67 -2.25 -9.53
N GLU A 38 25.33 -1.76 -10.58
CA GLU A 38 25.40 -2.40 -11.90
C GLU A 38 25.94 -3.83 -11.79
N ARG A 39 27.06 -4.01 -11.05
CA ARG A 39 27.64 -5.34 -10.77
C ARG A 39 26.67 -6.27 -10.05
N LYS A 40 25.96 -5.77 -9.04
CA LYS A 40 24.95 -6.52 -8.29
C LYS A 40 23.75 -6.89 -9.17
N SER A 41 23.47 -6.08 -10.19
CA SER A 41 22.33 -6.24 -11.11
C SER A 41 22.70 -6.94 -12.42
N SER A 42 23.93 -7.45 -12.55
CA SER A 42 24.45 -8.05 -13.78
C SER A 42 24.33 -7.17 -15.03
N LEU A 43 24.43 -5.84 -14.86
CA LEU A 43 24.42 -4.84 -15.93
C LEU A 43 25.84 -4.47 -16.38
N PRO A 44 26.01 -3.86 -17.58
CA PRO A 44 27.28 -3.27 -17.98
C PRO A 44 27.80 -2.27 -16.94
N VAL A 45 29.06 -2.44 -16.51
CA VAL A 45 29.64 -1.68 -15.39
C VAL A 45 30.35 -0.43 -15.89
N ASP A 46 29.61 0.55 -16.38
CA ASP A 46 30.19 1.78 -16.93
C ASP A 46 30.12 2.98 -15.95
N GLY A 47 29.26 2.89 -14.93
CA GLY A 47 29.07 3.93 -13.90
C GLY A 47 28.27 5.13 -14.39
N LYS A 48 27.57 4.98 -15.52
CA LYS A 48 26.63 5.95 -16.05
C LYS A 48 25.23 5.56 -15.59
N MET A 49 24.29 6.50 -15.70
CA MET A 49 22.90 6.24 -15.35
C MET A 49 21.99 6.60 -16.52
N PRO A 50 22.00 5.82 -17.62
CA PRO A 50 21.02 5.99 -18.69
C PRO A 50 19.61 5.66 -18.19
N LYS A 51 18.60 6.07 -18.96
CA LYS A 51 17.19 5.86 -18.57
C LYS A 51 16.84 4.38 -18.33
N THR A 52 17.44 3.46 -19.08
CA THR A 52 17.25 2.00 -18.93
C THR A 52 17.66 1.51 -17.55
N ASP A 53 18.79 1.99 -17.07
CA ASP A 53 19.40 1.56 -15.82
C ASP A 53 18.67 2.22 -14.65
N ALA A 54 18.28 3.50 -14.81
CA ALA A 54 17.41 4.18 -13.86
C ALA A 54 16.04 3.48 -13.70
N SER A 55 15.46 2.99 -14.79
CA SER A 55 14.22 2.19 -14.74
C SER A 55 14.44 0.86 -14.03
N THR A 56 15.55 0.18 -14.30
CA THR A 56 15.89 -1.08 -13.63
C THR A 56 16.10 -0.88 -12.13
N LEU A 57 16.83 0.16 -11.73
CA LEU A 57 17.03 0.52 -10.32
C LEU A 57 15.69 0.83 -9.64
N ARG A 58 14.80 1.57 -10.31
CA ARG A 58 13.44 1.85 -9.81
C ARG A 58 12.64 0.58 -9.58
N MET A 59 12.63 -0.34 -10.55
CA MET A 59 11.94 -1.62 -10.41
C MET A 59 12.53 -2.47 -9.28
N GLN A 60 13.86 -2.48 -9.12
CA GLN A 60 14.52 -3.21 -8.04
C GLN A 60 14.28 -2.60 -6.66
N VAL A 61 14.14 -1.28 -6.56
CA VAL A 61 13.74 -0.65 -5.29
C VAL A 61 12.29 -1.03 -4.98
N ALA A 62 11.38 -0.96 -5.96
CA ALA A 62 10.00 -1.40 -5.77
C ALA A 62 9.89 -2.89 -5.38
N GLN A 63 10.67 -3.76 -6.03
CA GLN A 63 10.71 -5.20 -5.73
C GLN A 63 11.51 -5.55 -4.48
N GLY A 64 12.52 -4.76 -4.12
CA GLY A 64 13.33 -4.93 -2.90
C GLY A 64 12.59 -4.46 -1.64
N THR A 65 11.68 -3.50 -1.78
CA THR A 65 10.67 -3.19 -0.77
C THR A 65 9.67 -4.35 -0.61
N ALA A 66 9.34 -5.07 -1.68
CA ALA A 66 8.53 -6.29 -1.60
C ALA A 66 9.29 -7.55 -1.15
N GLY A 67 10.64 -7.54 -1.17
CA GLY A 67 11.50 -8.71 -0.95
C GLY A 67 12.32 -8.69 0.35
N THR A 68 12.13 -7.68 1.20
CA THR A 68 12.62 -7.77 2.58
C THR A 68 11.62 -8.64 3.31
N GLN A 69 12.00 -9.86 3.69
CA GLN A 69 11.18 -10.73 4.54
C GLN A 69 10.53 -9.88 5.63
N SER A 70 9.20 -9.82 5.61
CA SER A 70 8.40 -9.05 6.55
C SER A 70 8.68 -9.61 7.94
N VAL A 71 9.54 -8.94 8.70
CA VAL A 71 9.47 -9.07 10.15
C VAL A 71 8.04 -8.67 10.49
N PRO A 72 7.23 -9.55 11.10
CA PRO A 72 5.85 -9.24 11.41
C PRO A 72 5.80 -7.89 12.12
N ALA A 73 4.94 -6.99 11.66
CA ALA A 73 4.73 -5.74 12.35
C ALA A 73 4.41 -6.03 13.83
N PRO A 74 4.93 -5.24 14.77
CA PRO A 74 4.54 -5.40 16.17
C PRO A 74 3.03 -5.25 16.27
N ALA A 75 2.39 -6.08 17.10
CA ALA A 75 0.95 -6.04 17.29
C ALA A 75 0.48 -4.62 17.72
N PRO A 76 -0.73 -4.19 17.31
CA PRO A 76 -1.25 -2.88 17.69
C PRO A 76 -1.32 -2.72 19.20
N THR A 77 -0.78 -1.62 19.71
CA THR A 77 -0.95 -1.19 21.10
C THR A 77 -2.15 -0.25 21.28
N ALA A 78 -2.73 0.21 20.16
CA ALA A 78 -3.92 1.04 20.11
C ALA A 78 -4.64 0.86 18.77
N ASN A 79 -5.95 1.15 18.76
CA ASN A 79 -6.76 1.20 17.54
C ASN A 79 -6.68 2.58 16.87
N ALA A 80 -6.93 2.63 15.56
CA ALA A 80 -7.26 3.88 14.88
C ALA A 80 -8.52 4.50 15.48
N THR A 81 -8.62 5.83 15.39
CA THR A 81 -9.77 6.58 15.89
C THR A 81 -10.52 7.24 14.74
N LEU A 82 -11.83 7.41 14.90
CA LEU A 82 -12.67 8.06 13.91
C LEU A 82 -12.82 9.56 14.25
N GLY A 83 -12.36 10.43 13.36
CA GLY A 83 -12.52 11.87 13.46
C GLY A 83 -13.97 12.31 13.27
N ALA A 84 -14.28 13.52 13.73
CA ALA A 84 -15.60 14.13 13.54
C ALA A 84 -15.96 14.39 12.06
N ASP A 85 -14.96 14.44 11.19
CA ASP A 85 -15.09 14.54 9.73
C ASP A 85 -15.33 13.18 9.05
N GLY A 86 -15.45 12.09 9.82
CA GLY A 86 -15.66 10.74 9.32
C GLY A 86 -14.39 10.06 8.76
N LYS A 87 -13.21 10.67 8.96
CA LYS A 87 -11.92 10.11 8.53
C LYS A 87 -11.23 9.38 9.66
N ALA A 88 -10.51 8.31 9.33
CA ALA A 88 -9.73 7.55 10.29
C ALA A 88 -8.39 8.23 10.58
N ILE A 89 -7.97 8.17 11.83
CA ILE A 89 -6.66 8.64 12.31
C ILE A 89 -5.89 7.41 12.75
N ALA A 90 -4.75 7.16 12.11
CA ALA A 90 -3.89 6.03 12.45
C ALA A 90 -3.34 6.16 13.89
N PRO A 91 -3.24 5.05 14.65
CA PRO A 91 -2.66 5.09 15.98
C PRO A 91 -1.14 5.33 15.91
N ALA A 92 -0.58 5.86 17.00
CA ALA A 92 0.86 5.98 17.14
C ALA A 92 1.52 4.60 17.07
N GLY A 93 2.62 4.48 16.32
CA GLY A 93 3.33 3.21 16.14
C GLY A 93 2.74 2.27 15.09
N ALA A 94 1.70 2.69 14.37
CA ALA A 94 1.22 1.95 13.20
C ALA A 94 2.34 1.81 12.15
N PRO A 95 2.51 0.63 11.52
CA PRO A 95 3.39 0.44 10.38
C PRO A 95 3.09 1.43 9.25
N PRO A 96 4.09 1.85 8.45
CA PRO A 96 3.89 2.76 7.33
C PRO A 96 2.78 2.32 6.36
N GLU A 97 2.66 1.01 6.13
CA GLU A 97 1.65 0.40 5.27
C GLU A 97 0.24 0.65 5.81
N VAL A 98 0.04 0.48 7.13
CA VAL A 98 -1.25 0.75 7.79
C VAL A 98 -1.62 2.22 7.70
N VAL A 99 -0.65 3.11 7.92
CA VAL A 99 -0.84 4.56 7.76
C VAL A 99 -1.23 4.89 6.32
N ALA A 100 -0.58 4.28 5.34
CA ALA A 100 -0.86 4.50 3.92
C ALA A 100 -2.24 3.98 3.50
N VAL A 101 -2.66 2.80 3.98
CA VAL A 101 -4.02 2.29 3.75
C VAL A 101 -5.07 3.24 4.33
N ILE A 102 -4.87 3.71 5.56
CA ILE A 102 -5.79 4.68 6.20
C ILE A 102 -5.86 5.97 5.39
N ALA A 103 -4.71 6.50 4.97
CA ALA A 103 -4.63 7.72 4.19
C ALA A 103 -5.38 7.60 2.85
N ALA A 104 -5.16 6.50 2.11
CA ALA A 104 -5.82 6.27 0.83
C ALA A 104 -7.33 6.07 0.99
N ALA A 105 -7.77 5.24 1.95
CA ALA A 105 -9.19 5.10 2.24
C ALA A 105 -9.86 6.44 2.59
N ASN A 106 -9.18 7.31 3.36
CA ASN A 106 -9.67 8.65 3.69
C ASN A 106 -9.88 9.58 2.48
N GLU A 107 -9.22 9.34 1.34
CA GLU A 107 -9.41 10.14 0.12
C GLU A 107 -10.75 9.87 -0.55
N ILE A 108 -11.26 8.64 -0.41
CA ILE A 108 -12.52 8.21 -1.03
C ILE A 108 -13.70 8.19 -0.06
N VAL A 109 -13.46 8.43 1.24
CA VAL A 109 -14.53 8.63 2.23
C VAL A 109 -15.53 9.68 1.75
N GLY A 110 -16.80 9.31 1.72
CA GLY A 110 -17.90 10.20 1.34
C GLY A 110 -18.20 10.27 -0.16
N LYS A 111 -17.40 9.62 -1.01
CA LYS A 111 -17.77 9.41 -2.42
C LYS A 111 -18.97 8.47 -2.54
N PRO A 112 -19.79 8.58 -3.62
CA PRO A 112 -20.95 7.73 -3.82
C PRO A 112 -20.58 6.25 -4.02
N TYR A 113 -21.49 5.35 -3.66
CA TYR A 113 -21.42 3.97 -4.11
C TYR A 113 -21.72 3.90 -5.61
N ARG A 114 -20.87 3.22 -6.36
CA ARG A 114 -21.06 2.99 -7.79
C ARG A 114 -20.68 1.56 -8.10
N TYR A 115 -21.63 0.76 -8.58
CA TYR A 115 -21.35 -0.62 -9.00
C TYR A 115 -20.26 -0.66 -10.08
N GLY A 116 -19.19 -1.43 -9.86
CA GLY A 116 -17.99 -1.47 -10.71
C GLY A 116 -17.05 -0.28 -10.55
N GLY A 117 -17.34 0.65 -9.64
CA GLY A 117 -16.53 1.84 -9.41
C GLY A 117 -15.16 1.50 -8.83
N GLY A 118 -14.11 2.08 -9.40
CA GLY A 118 -12.72 1.82 -9.02
C GLY A 118 -12.05 0.60 -9.68
N HIS A 119 -12.74 -0.13 -10.58
CA HIS A 119 -12.16 -1.29 -11.27
C HIS A 119 -11.56 -0.98 -12.65
N GLY A 120 -12.00 0.11 -13.28
CA GLY A 120 -11.44 0.57 -14.57
C GLY A 120 -10.26 1.52 -14.42
N ASP A 121 -10.35 2.40 -13.43
CA ASP A 121 -9.33 3.39 -13.07
C ASP A 121 -9.31 3.53 -11.54
N TRP A 122 -8.13 3.81 -10.98
CA TRP A 122 -8.00 4.04 -9.55
C TRP A 122 -8.78 5.29 -9.11
N GLU A 123 -8.71 6.38 -9.88
CA GLU A 123 -9.43 7.62 -9.57
C GLU A 123 -10.83 7.62 -10.20
N ASP A 124 -11.84 7.15 -9.47
CA ASP A 124 -13.23 7.16 -9.91
C ASP A 124 -14.09 8.21 -9.15
N SER A 125 -15.22 8.51 -9.76
CA SER A 125 -16.33 9.32 -9.26
C SER A 125 -17.09 8.66 -8.10
N GLY A 126 -17.03 7.33 -8.00
CA GLY A 126 -17.63 6.52 -6.96
C GLY A 126 -17.04 5.12 -6.94
N TYR A 127 -17.23 4.39 -5.85
CA TYR A 127 -16.57 3.10 -5.63
C TYR A 127 -17.57 2.05 -5.16
N ASP A 128 -17.41 0.81 -5.62
CA ASP A 128 -18.11 -0.33 -5.02
C ASP A 128 -17.33 -0.92 -3.83
N CYS A 129 -17.82 -2.02 -3.26
CA CYS A 129 -17.22 -2.67 -2.10
C CYS A 129 -15.75 -3.04 -2.31
N SER A 130 -15.48 -3.88 -3.31
CA SER A 130 -14.13 -4.38 -3.61
C SER A 130 -13.25 -3.33 -4.28
N GLY A 131 -13.83 -2.37 -5.00
CA GLY A 131 -13.12 -1.21 -5.54
C GLY A 131 -12.64 -0.27 -4.43
N SER A 132 -13.44 -0.07 -3.38
CA SER A 132 -13.05 0.71 -2.20
C SER A 132 -11.90 0.03 -1.44
N GLU A 133 -12.05 -1.27 -1.18
CA GLU A 133 -10.99 -2.08 -0.55
C GLU A 133 -9.70 -2.09 -1.38
N SER A 134 -9.82 -2.26 -2.70
CA SER A 134 -8.68 -2.20 -3.62
C SER A 134 -7.98 -0.85 -3.58
N TYR A 135 -8.72 0.26 -3.62
CA TYR A 135 -8.14 1.61 -3.57
C TYR A 135 -7.35 1.84 -2.28
N ALA A 136 -7.93 1.43 -1.14
CA ALA A 136 -7.28 1.56 0.15
C ALA A 136 -5.97 0.76 0.21
N LEU A 137 -5.99 -0.51 -0.22
CA LEU A 137 -4.81 -1.38 -0.24
C LEU A 137 -3.76 -0.93 -1.27
N HIS A 138 -4.20 -0.38 -2.40
CA HIS A 138 -3.31 0.15 -3.45
C HIS A 138 -2.47 1.32 -2.94
N GLY A 139 -3.03 2.17 -2.09
CA GLY A 139 -2.30 3.29 -1.47
C GLY A 139 -1.08 2.86 -0.64
N ALA A 140 -1.00 1.59 -0.24
CA ALA A 140 0.12 0.99 0.46
C ALA A 140 0.90 -0.02 -0.39
N ASP A 141 0.71 -0.04 -1.71
CA ASP A 141 1.31 -1.00 -2.65
C ASP A 141 1.00 -2.48 -2.33
N LEU A 142 -0.05 -2.76 -1.55
CA LEU A 142 -0.44 -4.13 -1.16
C LEU A 142 -1.23 -4.87 -2.24
N VAL A 143 -1.77 -4.12 -3.20
CA VAL A 143 -2.36 -4.64 -4.45
C VAL A 143 -1.91 -3.77 -5.62
N SER A 144 -1.58 -4.44 -6.74
CA SER A 144 -1.07 -3.78 -7.95
C SER A 144 -2.15 -3.49 -9.00
N ARG A 145 -3.35 -4.04 -8.81
CA ARG A 145 -4.53 -3.84 -9.67
C ARG A 145 -5.80 -3.92 -8.83
N PRO A 146 -6.93 -3.34 -9.29
CA PRO A 146 -8.22 -3.58 -8.67
C PRO A 146 -8.54 -5.07 -8.65
N MET A 147 -9.11 -5.52 -7.54
CA MET A 147 -9.55 -6.89 -7.31
C MET A 147 -11.04 -6.89 -7.01
N ASN A 148 -11.76 -7.86 -7.53
CA ASN A 148 -13.14 -8.09 -7.11
C ASN A 148 -13.22 -8.87 -5.79
N SER A 149 -14.40 -8.89 -5.16
CA SER A 149 -14.59 -9.53 -3.86
C SER A 149 -14.27 -11.02 -3.85
N SER A 150 -14.45 -11.75 -4.96
CA SER A 150 -14.09 -13.17 -5.03
C SER A 150 -12.58 -13.37 -5.06
N GLU A 151 -11.84 -12.47 -5.70
CA GLU A 151 -10.37 -12.53 -5.71
C GLU A 151 -9.79 -12.29 -4.31
N PHE A 152 -10.39 -11.37 -3.54
CA PHE A 152 -10.01 -11.13 -2.14
C PHE A 152 -10.19 -12.36 -1.23
N MET A 153 -11.05 -13.32 -1.57
CA MET A 153 -11.16 -14.58 -0.81
C MET A 153 -9.87 -15.44 -0.88
N SER A 154 -9.00 -15.18 -1.86
CA SER A 154 -7.73 -15.88 -2.05
C SER A 154 -6.50 -14.97 -1.93
N TRP A 155 -6.70 -13.70 -1.61
CA TRP A 155 -5.63 -12.70 -1.45
C TRP A 155 -4.92 -12.88 -0.12
N GLY A 156 -3.59 -12.69 -0.10
CA GLY A 156 -2.79 -12.70 1.12
C GLY A 156 -2.87 -14.02 1.92
N GLU A 157 -2.57 -13.92 3.20
CA GLU A 157 -2.54 -15.06 4.13
C GLU A 157 -3.92 -15.33 4.75
N PRO A 158 -4.26 -16.60 5.04
CA PRO A 158 -5.53 -16.96 5.68
C PRO A 158 -5.62 -16.44 7.11
N GLY A 159 -6.82 -16.00 7.51
CA GLY A 159 -7.12 -15.57 8.87
C GLY A 159 -7.01 -14.06 9.07
N ALA A 160 -7.30 -13.62 10.29
CA ALA A 160 -7.22 -12.22 10.66
C ALA A 160 -5.77 -11.77 10.85
N GLY A 161 -5.43 -10.62 10.27
CA GLY A 161 -4.17 -9.93 10.50
C GLY A 161 -4.19 -9.14 11.81
N GLN A 162 -3.02 -8.69 12.26
CA GLN A 162 -2.90 -7.91 13.48
C GLN A 162 -3.37 -6.47 13.27
N TRP A 163 -3.12 -5.92 12.09
CA TRP A 163 -3.41 -4.55 11.69
C TRP A 163 -4.47 -4.46 10.62
N ILE A 164 -4.38 -5.30 9.58
CA ILE A 164 -5.29 -5.26 8.43
C ILE A 164 -5.96 -6.61 8.30
N THR A 165 -7.28 -6.62 8.17
CA THR A 165 -8.04 -7.83 7.85
C THR A 165 -9.02 -7.52 6.75
N SER A 166 -8.92 -8.26 5.65
CA SER A 166 -9.92 -8.34 4.60
C SER A 166 -10.96 -9.40 4.95
N TYR A 167 -12.22 -9.03 4.76
CA TYR A 167 -13.34 -9.94 4.84
C TYR A 167 -14.01 -9.95 3.47
N ALA A 168 -14.03 -11.08 2.79
CA ALA A 168 -14.61 -11.18 1.46
C ALA A 168 -15.47 -12.43 1.24
N HIS A 169 -16.52 -12.29 0.43
CA HIS A 169 -17.23 -13.40 -0.20
C HIS A 169 -17.69 -12.95 -1.61
N GLY A 170 -18.29 -13.86 -2.39
CA GLY A 170 -18.64 -13.60 -3.80
C GLY A 170 -19.63 -12.47 -4.07
N GLY A 171 -20.13 -11.77 -3.05
CA GLY A 171 -21.07 -10.65 -3.19
C GLY A 171 -20.68 -9.37 -2.44
N HIS A 172 -19.66 -9.40 -1.57
CA HIS A 172 -19.24 -8.23 -0.81
C HIS A 172 -17.82 -8.41 -0.28
N SER A 173 -17.10 -7.31 -0.12
CA SER A 173 -15.84 -7.30 0.63
C SER A 173 -15.65 -5.98 1.38
N PHE A 174 -14.87 -6.00 2.45
CA PHE A 174 -14.56 -4.83 3.27
C PHE A 174 -13.28 -5.06 4.09
N LEU A 175 -12.70 -3.97 4.62
CA LEU A 175 -11.50 -4.02 5.46
C LEU A 175 -11.81 -3.70 6.91
N VAL A 176 -11.02 -4.28 7.81
CA VAL A 176 -10.75 -3.74 9.14
C VAL A 176 -9.29 -3.33 9.17
N VAL A 177 -9.03 -2.06 9.48
CA VAL A 177 -7.68 -1.47 9.53
C VAL A 177 -7.49 -0.82 10.90
N ALA A 178 -6.50 -1.31 11.66
CA ALA A 178 -6.24 -0.91 13.04
C ALA A 178 -7.52 -0.86 13.90
N GLY A 179 -8.40 -1.84 13.74
CA GLY A 179 -9.65 -1.96 14.50
C GLY A 179 -10.83 -1.10 14.00
N LEU A 180 -10.67 -0.28 12.95
CA LEU A 180 -11.78 0.41 12.29
C LEU A 180 -12.21 -0.30 11.02
N ARG A 181 -13.53 -0.42 10.82
CA ARG A 181 -14.10 -1.00 9.61
C ARG A 181 -14.16 0.06 8.51
N PHE A 182 -13.63 -0.27 7.32
CA PHE A 182 -13.82 0.48 6.09
C PHE A 182 -14.71 -0.33 5.13
N ASP A 183 -15.90 0.18 4.84
CA ASP A 183 -16.95 -0.55 4.13
C ASP A 183 -17.81 0.44 3.31
N THR A 184 -18.59 -0.09 2.37
CA THR A 184 -19.54 0.70 1.55
C THR A 184 -21.00 0.53 1.99
N GLY A 185 -21.28 -0.20 3.08
CA GLY A 185 -22.63 -0.37 3.65
C GLY A 185 -22.64 -1.08 5.01
N TYR A 186 -23.82 -1.13 5.66
CA TYR A 186 -24.15 -1.79 6.96
C TYR A 186 -24.16 -0.90 8.24
N ASN A 187 -25.32 -0.90 8.95
CA ASN A 187 -25.66 -0.33 10.28
C ASN A 187 -25.35 1.15 10.62
N ASP A 188 -24.56 1.85 9.82
CA ASP A 188 -24.24 3.30 9.94
C ASP A 188 -23.94 3.93 8.56
N SER A 189 -24.71 3.52 7.57
CA SER A 189 -24.36 2.49 6.61
C SER A 189 -25.28 2.63 5.42
N SER A 190 -25.78 3.83 5.08
CA SER A 190 -26.39 4.02 3.76
C SER A 190 -25.41 3.45 2.75
N SER A 191 -25.88 2.62 1.82
CA SER A 191 -25.10 2.07 0.69
C SER A 191 -24.70 3.18 -0.30
N SER A 192 -24.26 4.31 0.25
CA SER A 192 -23.92 5.55 -0.42
C SER A 192 -22.43 5.70 -0.62
N GLY A 193 -21.64 4.65 -0.35
CA GLY A 193 -20.21 4.57 -0.71
C GLY A 193 -19.27 4.39 0.48
N PRO A 194 -17.95 4.46 0.23
CA PRO A 194 -16.93 4.13 1.22
C PRO A 194 -16.96 5.05 2.44
N LYS A 195 -16.85 4.44 3.62
CA LYS A 195 -16.75 5.15 4.89
C LYS A 195 -16.10 4.30 5.98
N TRP A 196 -15.65 4.98 7.03
CA TRP A 196 -15.19 4.35 8.25
C TRP A 196 -16.31 4.15 9.26
N SER A 197 -16.17 3.12 10.08
CA SER A 197 -17.11 2.76 11.14
C SER A 197 -16.38 2.13 12.32
N THR A 198 -16.81 2.48 13.53
CA THR A 198 -16.40 1.79 14.77
C THR A 198 -17.21 0.54 15.05
N LYS A 199 -18.29 0.31 14.29
CA LYS A 199 -19.19 -0.84 14.45
C LYS A 199 -18.82 -1.92 13.45
N MET A 200 -18.60 -3.12 13.96
CA MET A 200 -18.43 -4.30 13.11
C MET A 200 -19.76 -4.78 12.53
N ARG A 201 -19.65 -5.57 11.46
CA ARG A 201 -20.74 -6.36 10.90
C ARG A 201 -20.56 -7.85 11.19
N PRO A 202 -21.63 -8.66 11.16
CA PRO A 202 -21.54 -10.10 11.13
C PRO A 202 -20.64 -10.54 9.98
N THR A 203 -19.72 -11.44 10.30
CA THR A 203 -18.69 -11.95 9.37
C THR A 203 -18.88 -13.43 9.06
N ASP A 204 -19.97 -14.05 9.52
CA ASP A 204 -20.32 -15.41 9.14
C ASP A 204 -20.43 -15.53 7.62
N GLY A 205 -19.72 -16.50 7.04
CA GLY A 205 -19.66 -16.71 5.59
C GLY A 205 -18.65 -15.84 4.85
N PHE A 206 -17.93 -14.94 5.52
CA PHE A 206 -16.78 -14.24 4.93
C PHE A 206 -15.53 -15.10 5.03
N THR A 207 -14.77 -15.14 3.94
CA THR A 207 -13.38 -15.58 3.96
C THR A 207 -12.53 -14.45 4.52
N VAL A 208 -11.69 -14.78 5.50
CA VAL A 208 -10.86 -13.81 6.23
C VAL A 208 -9.43 -13.92 5.75
N ARG A 209 -8.85 -12.79 5.34
CA ARG A 209 -7.50 -12.67 4.78
C ARG A 209 -6.75 -11.47 5.33
N HIS A 210 -5.43 -11.45 5.22
CA HIS A 210 -4.60 -10.30 5.57
C HIS A 210 -3.33 -10.21 4.71
N PRO A 211 -2.71 -9.01 4.61
CA PRO A 211 -1.43 -8.87 3.94
C PRO A 211 -0.32 -9.54 4.75
N GLU A 212 0.69 -10.09 4.07
CA GLU A 212 1.82 -10.73 4.75
C GLU A 212 2.51 -9.76 5.73
N GLY A 213 2.69 -10.22 6.97
CA GLY A 213 3.38 -9.45 8.01
C GLY A 213 2.55 -8.34 8.68
N LEU A 214 1.25 -8.22 8.39
CA LEU A 214 0.35 -7.18 8.93
C LEU A 214 -0.89 -7.76 9.61
#